data_AF-A0A292Q4D3-F1
#
_entry.id   AF-A0A292Q4D3-F1
#
_cell.length_a   1.000
_cell.length_b   1.000
_cell.length_c   1.000
_cell.angle_alpha   90.00
_cell.angle_beta   90.00
_cell.angle_gamma   90.00
#
_symmetry.space_group_name_H-M   'P 1'
#
loop_
_entity.id
_entity.type
_entity.pdbx_description
1 polymer ?
#
loop_
_entity_poly.entity_id
_entity_poly.type
_entity_poly.pdbx_seq_one_letter_code
_entity_poly.pdbx_strand_id
1 'polypeptide(L)'
;MATIPIAGAPNGAELPARAVGSDEEEAFPIPIASVEEEFYEEDDEDGEEEDNEGQESGADEGADWDVSSVFDEWLAQSTEPVVFGPEEDAVTAEEGRNLRDLLRSVGEARFIEETLHAGAFTAKKLLTAFGVRPPFFLDGSPDMAYLPLLGMAITRDLRARQKLTQYNTLDDVVKLLKGSSNIIVLTGAGISTSLGIPDFRSKGSGLYSRLEGLGLSDPQEVFDLDVFREDPTIFYSIAGRILPTVDRISPTHAFIELLQRKNKLLTQYTQNIDNLEIKAGINPEKLIQCHGSFASASCVQCGHKVPGETIFPDMIKGIVPKCGTCLKHDANNCNNNKVGKKRKRGRGSGEGAPGDYRRKRYDESSDDECGDDIPQAGVMKPDIIFFGEQLPATFNKRLVDHDRALCDLFICIGTSLKVAPVSEIIGILPPHVPQIYISKTPVTHVSFDVELIGSCDDVVAELSRRAEWELKHDMIPEGQEKVKIRLEEGSASRWIFGEGEKGEGEGE
;
A
#
# COMPACT_ATOMS: atom_id res chain seq x y z
N MET A 1 2.74 -15.03 -68.26
CA MET A 1 3.92 -15.64 -68.91
C MET A 1 5.14 -15.01 -68.24
N ALA A 2 6.05 -15.67 -67.53
CA ALA A 2 6.36 -17.06 -67.24
C ALA A 2 7.08 -17.06 -65.88
N THR A 3 6.57 -17.75 -64.85
CA THR A 3 7.15 -18.99 -64.25
C THR A 3 8.69 -19.04 -64.21
N ILE A 4 9.25 -18.89 -62.99
CA ILE A 4 10.61 -19.32 -62.62
C ILE A 4 10.46 -20.38 -61.50
N PRO A 5 11.16 -21.53 -61.58
CA PRO A 5 10.86 -22.70 -60.78
C PRO A 5 11.68 -22.84 -59.49
N ILE A 6 11.19 -23.78 -58.70
CA ILE A 6 11.58 -24.26 -57.38
C ILE A 6 12.89 -25.07 -57.44
N ALA A 7 13.77 -24.86 -56.46
CA ALA A 7 14.78 -25.82 -55.98
C ALA A 7 14.60 -25.87 -54.45
N GLY A 8 14.46 -26.99 -53.76
CA GLY A 8 14.99 -28.33 -53.97
C GLY A 8 15.77 -28.68 -52.71
N ALA A 9 15.08 -29.23 -51.69
CA ALA A 9 15.63 -29.61 -50.40
C ALA A 9 16.57 -30.83 -50.50
N PRO A 10 17.57 -30.97 -49.59
CA PRO A 10 18.16 -32.26 -49.27
C PRO A 10 17.58 -32.83 -47.95
N ASN A 11 17.13 -34.09 -48.04
CA ASN A 11 16.76 -34.96 -46.94
C ASN A 11 17.98 -35.42 -46.12
N GLY A 12 17.73 -35.73 -44.85
CA GLY A 12 18.23 -36.96 -44.23
C GLY A 12 19.35 -36.81 -43.21
N ALA A 13 18.99 -36.75 -41.94
CA ALA A 13 19.82 -37.27 -40.85
C ALA A 13 18.91 -37.99 -39.85
N GLU A 14 18.95 -39.32 -39.91
CA GLU A 14 18.31 -40.25 -38.98
C GLU A 14 18.95 -40.15 -37.59
N LEU A 15 18.12 -40.08 -36.54
CA LEU A 15 18.54 -40.25 -35.15
C LEU A 15 18.49 -41.74 -34.79
N PRO A 16 19.49 -42.29 -34.07
CA PRO A 16 19.53 -43.71 -33.76
C PRO A 16 18.61 -44.06 -32.58
N ALA A 17 17.88 -45.17 -32.73
CA ALA A 17 17.08 -45.81 -31.70
C ALA A 17 17.90 -46.78 -30.83
N ARG A 18 17.58 -46.80 -29.52
CA ARG A 18 17.65 -47.88 -28.49
C ARG A 18 18.08 -47.26 -27.14
N ALA A 19 17.57 -47.67 -25.97
CA ALA A 19 17.00 -48.96 -25.59
C ALA A 19 15.91 -48.80 -24.52
N VAL A 20 14.95 -49.73 -24.54
CA VAL A 20 13.95 -49.98 -23.51
C VAL A 20 14.64 -50.61 -22.31
N GLY A 21 14.57 -49.93 -21.15
CA GLY A 21 14.86 -50.47 -19.83
C GLY A 21 13.64 -50.26 -18.97
N SER A 22 13.02 -51.36 -18.58
CA SER A 22 11.91 -51.45 -17.62
C SER A 22 12.41 -51.09 -16.23
N ASP A 23 11.78 -50.13 -15.58
CA ASP A 23 11.57 -50.12 -14.13
C ASP A 23 10.28 -49.34 -13.86
N GLU A 24 9.27 -50.06 -13.37
CA GLU A 24 8.03 -49.53 -12.85
C GLU A 24 8.32 -48.93 -11.47
N GLU A 25 8.18 -47.61 -11.30
CA GLU A 25 8.00 -47.01 -9.98
C GLU A 25 6.76 -46.11 -9.99
N GLU A 26 5.95 -46.31 -8.95
CA GLU A 26 4.56 -45.94 -8.80
C GLU A 26 4.33 -44.42 -8.78
N ALA A 27 3.40 -43.94 -9.59
CA ALA A 27 2.89 -42.58 -9.54
C ALA A 27 2.00 -42.42 -8.29
N PHE A 28 2.44 -41.60 -7.33
CA PHE A 28 1.57 -41.09 -6.26
C PHE A 28 0.93 -39.77 -6.71
N PRO A 29 -0.41 -39.66 -6.76
CA PRO A 29 -1.07 -38.39 -7.01
C PRO A 29 -0.99 -37.51 -5.75
N ILE A 30 -0.44 -36.30 -5.88
CA ILE A 30 -0.53 -35.26 -4.86
C ILE A 30 -1.84 -34.49 -5.09
N PRO A 31 -2.71 -34.33 -4.07
CA PRO A 31 -3.94 -33.57 -4.22
C PRO A 31 -3.61 -32.07 -4.19
N ILE A 32 -3.85 -31.37 -5.30
CA ILE A 32 -3.86 -29.91 -5.34
C ILE A 32 -5.33 -29.50 -5.23
N ALA A 33 -5.65 -28.73 -4.19
CA ALA A 33 -6.97 -28.20 -3.94
C ALA A 33 -7.46 -27.41 -5.16
N SER A 34 -8.47 -27.94 -5.84
CA SER A 34 -9.31 -27.21 -6.77
C SER A 34 -10.09 -26.16 -5.98
N VAL A 35 -9.75 -24.89 -6.16
CA VAL A 35 -10.63 -23.80 -5.74
C VAL A 35 -11.72 -23.70 -6.81
N GLU A 36 -12.81 -24.44 -6.61
CA GLU A 36 -14.06 -24.19 -7.33
C GLU A 36 -14.68 -22.90 -6.77
N GLU A 37 -14.94 -21.94 -7.67
CA GLU A 37 -15.71 -20.73 -7.37
C GLU A 37 -17.17 -21.12 -7.11
N GLU A 38 -17.56 -21.24 -5.84
CA GLU A 38 -18.99 -21.26 -5.48
C GLU A 38 -19.52 -19.84 -5.36
N PHE A 39 -20.25 -19.43 -6.40
CA PHE A 39 -21.25 -18.37 -6.36
C PHE A 39 -22.39 -18.81 -5.42
N TYR A 40 -22.62 -18.10 -4.32
CA TYR A 40 -23.86 -18.21 -3.56
C TYR A 40 -24.74 -16.99 -3.83
N GLU A 41 -25.87 -17.24 -4.49
CA GLU A 41 -27.06 -16.38 -4.47
C GLU A 41 -27.74 -16.53 -3.10
N GLU A 42 -28.25 -15.43 -2.55
CA GLU A 42 -28.99 -15.34 -1.28
C GLU A 42 -30.27 -16.19 -1.30
N ASP A 43 -30.65 -16.77 -0.16
CA ASP A 43 -32.03 -16.84 0.29
C ASP A 43 -32.11 -17.03 1.82
N ASP A 44 -32.99 -16.23 2.44
CA ASP A 44 -33.37 -16.22 3.85
C ASP A 44 -34.04 -17.55 4.27
N GLU A 45 -33.77 -18.06 5.48
CA GLU A 45 -34.79 -18.52 6.45
C GLU A 45 -34.19 -19.07 7.76
N ASP A 46 -34.95 -18.87 8.83
CA ASP A 46 -34.65 -19.09 10.25
C ASP A 46 -34.52 -20.57 10.66
N GLY A 47 -33.76 -20.87 11.73
CA GLY A 47 -33.95 -22.15 12.46
C GLY A 47 -32.78 -22.69 13.29
N GLU A 48 -32.82 -22.38 14.59
CA GLU A 48 -32.52 -23.19 15.79
C GLU A 48 -31.33 -24.19 15.87
N GLU A 49 -30.69 -24.11 17.04
CA GLU A 49 -29.62 -24.92 17.62
C GLU A 49 -29.88 -26.43 17.58
N GLU A 50 -28.83 -27.24 17.35
CA GLU A 50 -28.68 -28.53 18.04
C GLU A 50 -27.21 -29.01 18.07
N ASP A 51 -26.78 -29.33 19.28
CA ASP A 51 -25.45 -29.81 19.66
C ASP A 51 -25.22 -31.26 19.19
N ASN A 52 -24.03 -31.57 18.66
CA ASN A 52 -23.57 -32.96 18.66
C ASN A 52 -22.06 -33.09 18.78
N GLU A 53 -21.64 -33.59 19.94
CA GLU A 53 -20.28 -33.97 20.28
C GLU A 53 -19.87 -35.24 19.51
N GLY A 54 -18.85 -35.14 18.67
CA GLY A 54 -18.19 -36.27 18.00
C GLY A 54 -16.68 -36.11 18.03
N GLN A 55 -16.03 -36.81 18.95
CA GLN A 55 -14.57 -36.98 19.01
C GLN A 55 -14.03 -37.61 17.73
N GLU A 56 -13.03 -37.01 17.09
CA GLU A 56 -12.00 -37.77 16.39
C GLU A 56 -10.67 -37.02 16.25
N SER A 57 -9.62 -37.69 16.72
CA SER A 57 -8.18 -37.58 16.42
C SER A 57 -7.56 -36.21 16.15
N GLY A 58 -6.73 -35.76 17.09
CA GLY A 58 -5.75 -34.71 16.87
C GLY A 58 -4.74 -35.09 15.78
N ALA A 59 -4.73 -34.29 14.72
CA ALA A 59 -3.59 -34.06 13.86
C ALA A 59 -3.19 -32.59 14.04
N ASP A 60 -1.89 -32.40 14.25
CA ASP A 60 -1.20 -31.15 14.52
C ASP A 60 -1.22 -30.25 13.27
N GLU A 61 -2.14 -29.28 13.21
CA GLU A 61 -2.18 -28.19 12.21
C GLU A 61 -1.57 -26.89 12.79
N GLY A 62 -0.47 -27.01 13.54
CA GLY A 62 0.16 -25.90 14.25
C GLY A 62 1.36 -25.23 13.56
N ALA A 63 1.64 -25.51 12.28
CA ALA A 63 2.93 -25.12 11.67
C ALA A 63 2.87 -24.40 10.30
N ASP A 64 1.68 -24.05 9.78
CA ASP A 64 1.56 -23.43 8.44
C ASP A 64 1.52 -21.90 8.47
N TRP A 65 1.42 -21.30 9.67
CA TRP A 65 1.16 -19.86 9.84
C TRP A 65 2.42 -18.98 9.85
N ASP A 66 3.63 -19.54 9.70
CA ASP A 66 4.89 -18.77 9.82
C ASP A 66 5.68 -18.66 8.49
N VAL A 67 5.49 -19.58 7.55
CA VAL A 67 6.29 -19.61 6.29
C VAL A 67 5.71 -18.67 5.23
N SER A 68 4.38 -18.53 5.14
CA SER A 68 3.72 -17.62 4.19
C SER A 68 4.09 -16.16 4.45
N SER A 69 4.12 -15.74 5.72
CA SER A 69 4.46 -14.37 6.14
C SER A 69 5.87 -13.97 5.69
N VAL A 70 6.84 -14.88 5.85
CA VAL A 70 8.24 -14.66 5.44
C VAL A 70 8.36 -14.52 3.93
N PHE A 71 7.61 -15.31 3.16
CA PHE A 71 7.62 -15.21 1.70
C PHE A 71 6.90 -13.96 1.18
N ASP A 72 5.79 -13.56 1.81
CA ASP A 72 5.08 -12.31 1.50
C ASP A 72 5.98 -11.10 1.75
N GLU A 73 6.69 -11.07 2.89
CA GLU A 73 7.67 -10.04 3.21
C GLU A 73 8.82 -10.01 2.20
N TRP A 74 9.34 -11.18 1.80
CA TRP A 74 10.40 -11.31 0.80
C TRP A 74 9.98 -10.79 -0.59
N LEU A 75 8.75 -11.08 -1.01
CA LEU A 75 8.18 -10.57 -2.26
C LEU A 75 7.95 -9.06 -2.23
N ALA A 76 7.55 -8.52 -1.07
CA ALA A 76 7.39 -7.09 -0.86
C ALA A 76 8.73 -6.32 -0.93
N GLN A 77 9.83 -6.93 -0.46
CA GLN A 77 11.18 -6.38 -0.57
C GLN A 77 11.73 -6.46 -2.01
N SER A 78 11.20 -7.37 -2.85
CA SER A 78 11.60 -7.56 -4.25
C SER A 78 10.91 -6.60 -5.24
N THR A 79 10.57 -5.38 -4.80
CA THR A 79 9.87 -4.36 -5.61
C THR A 79 10.82 -3.47 -6.44
N GLU A 80 12.12 -3.52 -6.17
CA GLU A 80 13.13 -2.89 -7.02
C GLU A 80 13.45 -3.79 -8.23
N PRO A 81 13.81 -3.22 -9.40
CA PRO A 81 14.11 -4.01 -10.58
C PRO A 81 15.37 -4.82 -10.31
N VAL A 82 15.20 -6.12 -10.04
CA VAL A 82 16.31 -7.02 -9.76
C VAL A 82 17.10 -7.23 -11.04
N VAL A 83 18.28 -6.61 -11.11
CA VAL A 83 19.25 -6.85 -12.17
C VAL A 83 20.13 -8.00 -11.71
N PHE A 84 19.96 -9.16 -12.35
CA PHE A 84 20.83 -10.31 -12.13
C PHE A 84 22.13 -10.14 -12.93
N GLY A 85 23.27 -10.41 -12.29
CA GLY A 85 24.57 -10.41 -12.97
C GLY A 85 24.69 -11.55 -13.99
N PRO A 86 25.55 -11.44 -15.00
CA PRO A 86 25.74 -12.47 -16.03
C PRO A 86 26.31 -13.80 -15.51
N GLU A 87 26.80 -13.85 -14.27
CA GLU A 87 27.33 -15.05 -13.61
C GLU A 87 26.35 -15.67 -12.59
N GLU A 88 25.19 -15.04 -12.34
CA GLU A 88 24.14 -15.59 -11.49
C GLU A 88 23.32 -16.65 -12.28
N ASP A 89 22.88 -17.73 -11.64
CA ASP A 89 21.97 -18.72 -12.24
C ASP A 89 20.55 -18.15 -12.36
N ALA A 90 20.41 -17.20 -13.28
CA ALA A 90 19.21 -16.44 -13.57
C ALA A 90 18.87 -16.54 -15.05
N VAL A 91 17.60 -16.33 -15.39
CA VAL A 91 17.18 -16.19 -16.78
C VAL A 91 17.61 -14.83 -17.33
N THR A 92 17.85 -14.74 -18.63
CA THR A 92 18.09 -13.45 -19.27
C THR A 92 16.83 -12.59 -19.26
N ALA A 93 16.98 -11.26 -19.41
CA ALA A 93 15.83 -10.35 -19.47
C ALA A 93 14.88 -10.65 -20.65
N GLU A 94 15.39 -11.22 -21.74
CA GLU A 94 14.59 -11.64 -22.89
C GLU A 94 13.85 -12.94 -22.61
N GLU A 95 14.52 -13.96 -22.06
CA GLU A 95 13.88 -15.21 -21.65
C GLU A 95 12.81 -14.96 -20.57
N GLY A 96 13.08 -14.09 -19.60
CA GLY A 96 12.11 -13.72 -18.58
C GLY A 96 10.85 -13.07 -19.16
N ARG A 97 10.98 -12.24 -20.21
CA ARG A 97 9.81 -11.71 -20.94
C ARG A 97 9.05 -12.83 -21.63
N ASN A 98 9.75 -13.70 -22.37
CA ASN A 98 9.13 -14.80 -23.10
C ASN A 98 8.40 -15.79 -22.16
N LEU A 99 8.95 -16.06 -20.98
CA LEU A 99 8.34 -16.93 -19.97
C LEU A 99 7.07 -16.30 -19.38
N ARG A 100 7.08 -14.99 -19.10
CA ARG A 100 5.87 -14.28 -18.64
C ARG A 100 4.80 -14.21 -19.73
N ASP A 101 5.20 -14.01 -20.98
CA ASP A 101 4.29 -14.04 -22.13
C ASP A 101 3.69 -15.44 -22.33
N LEU A 102 4.52 -16.49 -22.18
CA LEU A 102 4.08 -17.89 -22.20
C LEU A 102 3.05 -18.15 -21.12
N LEU A 103 3.37 -17.82 -19.85
CA LEU A 103 2.47 -17.98 -18.70
C LEU A 103 1.08 -17.41 -18.97
N ARG A 104 1.01 -16.21 -19.55
CA ARG A 104 -0.27 -15.55 -19.88
C ARG A 104 -1.00 -16.18 -21.04
N SER A 105 -0.26 -16.75 -22.01
CA SER A 105 -0.85 -17.36 -23.20
C SER A 105 -1.42 -18.77 -22.94
N VAL A 106 -0.76 -19.56 -22.10
CA VAL A 106 -1.15 -20.97 -21.83
C VAL A 106 -1.84 -21.17 -20.48
N GLY A 107 -1.73 -20.20 -19.57
CA GLY A 107 -2.22 -20.30 -18.19
C GLY A 107 -1.24 -21.03 -17.26
N GLU A 108 -1.45 -20.87 -15.95
CA GLU A 108 -0.56 -21.40 -14.90
C GLU A 108 -0.31 -22.91 -15.02
N ALA A 109 -1.36 -23.72 -15.14
CA ALA A 109 -1.23 -25.18 -15.15
C ALA A 109 -0.33 -25.68 -16.30
N ARG A 110 -0.53 -25.18 -17.52
CA ARG A 110 0.30 -25.55 -18.67
C ARG A 110 1.69 -24.94 -18.61
N PHE A 111 1.82 -23.74 -18.06
CA PHE A 111 3.14 -23.13 -17.87
C PHE A 111 4.01 -23.99 -16.96
N ILE A 112 3.47 -24.49 -15.84
CA ILE A 112 4.19 -25.39 -14.93
C ILE A 112 4.55 -26.71 -15.63
N GLU A 113 3.65 -27.27 -16.44
CA GLU A 113 3.91 -28.48 -17.21
C GLU A 113 5.06 -28.31 -18.22
N GLU A 114 5.03 -27.22 -19.00
CA GLU A 114 6.01 -26.93 -20.05
C GLU A 114 7.37 -26.44 -19.52
N THR A 115 7.43 -25.97 -18.27
CA THR A 115 8.67 -25.44 -17.67
C THR A 115 9.28 -26.37 -16.62
N LEU A 116 8.56 -26.63 -15.52
CA LEU A 116 9.04 -27.43 -14.39
C LEU A 116 8.96 -28.93 -14.68
N HIS A 117 7.78 -29.43 -15.07
CA HIS A 117 7.60 -30.88 -15.28
C HIS A 117 8.37 -31.40 -16.50
N ALA A 118 8.52 -30.57 -17.53
CA ALA A 118 9.39 -30.85 -18.68
C ALA A 118 10.89 -30.81 -18.32
N GLY A 119 11.26 -30.36 -17.12
CA GLY A 119 12.64 -30.22 -16.68
C GLY A 119 13.43 -29.13 -17.42
N ALA A 120 12.75 -28.19 -18.08
CA ALA A 120 13.38 -27.12 -18.83
C ALA A 120 13.98 -26.06 -17.90
N PHE A 121 13.34 -25.81 -16.74
CA PHE A 121 13.79 -24.87 -15.73
C PHE A 121 13.59 -25.44 -14.32
N THR A 122 14.43 -25.02 -13.38
CA THR A 122 14.21 -25.22 -11.94
C THR A 122 13.32 -24.10 -11.39
N ALA A 123 12.58 -24.37 -10.31
CA ALA A 123 11.76 -23.38 -9.62
C ALA A 123 12.63 -22.21 -9.12
N LYS A 124 13.83 -22.51 -8.60
CA LYS A 124 14.83 -21.48 -8.23
C LYS A 124 15.15 -20.53 -9.39
N LYS A 125 15.34 -21.08 -10.60
CA LYS A 125 15.66 -20.28 -11.79
C LYS A 125 14.43 -19.53 -12.32
N LEU A 126 13.24 -20.14 -12.28
CA LEU A 126 12.00 -19.48 -12.70
C LEU A 126 11.65 -18.28 -11.83
N LEU A 127 11.97 -18.27 -10.54
CA LEU A 127 11.78 -17.08 -9.68
C LEU A 127 12.44 -15.83 -10.27
N THR A 128 13.63 -15.99 -10.87
CA THR A 128 14.35 -14.89 -11.51
C THR A 128 13.61 -14.34 -12.74
N ALA A 129 12.83 -15.18 -13.43
CA ALA A 129 11.96 -14.75 -14.54
C ALA A 129 10.85 -13.80 -14.08
N PHE A 130 10.44 -13.88 -12.81
CA PHE A 130 9.45 -12.99 -12.20
C PHE A 130 10.08 -11.84 -11.40
N GLY A 131 11.40 -11.63 -11.56
CA GLY A 131 12.14 -10.59 -10.84
C GLY A 131 12.25 -10.85 -9.34
N VAL A 132 12.13 -12.11 -8.90
CA VAL A 132 12.27 -12.50 -7.50
C VAL A 132 13.64 -13.10 -7.29
N ARG A 133 14.43 -12.54 -6.38
CA ARG A 133 15.71 -13.15 -5.98
C ARG A 133 15.43 -14.36 -5.08
N PRO A 134 16.01 -15.53 -5.33
CA PRO A 134 15.86 -16.67 -4.44
C PRO A 134 16.32 -16.32 -3.01
N PRO A 135 15.56 -16.69 -1.96
CA PRO A 135 15.94 -16.39 -0.58
C PRO A 135 17.20 -17.12 -0.15
N PHE A 136 18.09 -16.39 0.55
CA PHE A 136 19.36 -16.95 1.03
C PHE A 136 19.15 -18.12 2.01
N PHE A 137 18.06 -18.09 2.79
CA PHE A 137 17.73 -19.14 3.74
C PHE A 137 17.27 -20.45 3.08
N LEU A 138 16.95 -20.42 1.78
CA LEU A 138 16.65 -21.62 0.99
C LEU A 138 17.86 -22.13 0.21
N ASP A 139 19.01 -21.46 0.24
CA ASP A 139 20.17 -21.89 -0.55
C ASP A 139 20.64 -23.31 -0.15
N GLY A 140 20.75 -24.19 -1.16
CA GLY A 140 21.09 -25.60 -0.98
C GLY A 140 19.88 -26.51 -0.71
N SER A 141 18.67 -25.95 -0.55
CA SER A 141 17.44 -26.73 -0.40
C SER A 141 17.00 -27.37 -1.73
N PRO A 142 16.17 -28.44 -1.69
CA PRO A 142 15.56 -29.02 -2.88
C PRO A 142 14.68 -28.01 -3.64
N ASP A 143 14.54 -28.19 -4.96
CA ASP A 143 13.79 -27.25 -5.82
C ASP A 143 12.31 -27.09 -5.40
N MET A 144 11.74 -28.16 -4.81
CA MET A 144 10.37 -28.16 -4.25
C MET A 144 10.16 -27.09 -3.18
N ALA A 145 11.20 -26.69 -2.44
CA ALA A 145 11.11 -25.66 -1.41
C ALA A 145 10.85 -24.26 -1.98
N TYR A 146 11.14 -24.04 -3.27
CA TYR A 146 10.91 -22.77 -3.95
C TYR A 146 9.52 -22.67 -4.60
N LEU A 147 8.76 -23.77 -4.68
CA LEU A 147 7.45 -23.80 -5.36
C LEU A 147 6.40 -22.87 -4.75
N PRO A 148 6.25 -22.76 -3.41
CA PRO A 148 5.28 -21.82 -2.83
C PRO A 148 5.59 -20.37 -3.22
N LEU A 149 6.87 -19.98 -3.14
CA LEU A 149 7.34 -18.67 -3.54
C LEU A 149 7.13 -18.41 -5.04
N LEU A 150 7.35 -19.43 -5.87
CA LEU A 150 7.10 -19.35 -7.31
C LEU A 150 5.61 -19.19 -7.62
N GLY A 151 4.72 -19.92 -6.95
CA GLY A 151 3.28 -19.78 -7.09
C GLY A 151 2.79 -18.38 -6.74
N MET A 152 3.31 -17.79 -5.66
CA MET A 152 3.03 -16.40 -5.30
C MET A 152 3.58 -15.40 -6.33
N ALA A 153 4.80 -15.63 -6.84
CA ALA A 153 5.40 -14.80 -7.89
C ALA A 153 4.60 -14.85 -9.21
N ILE A 154 4.13 -16.04 -9.61
CA ILE A 154 3.23 -16.26 -10.76
C ILE A 154 1.91 -15.54 -10.56
N THR A 155 1.27 -15.72 -9.40
CA THR A 155 0.00 -15.05 -9.06
C THR A 155 0.16 -13.53 -9.11
N ARG A 156 1.25 -13.00 -8.55
CA ARG A 156 1.59 -11.57 -8.60
C ARG A 156 1.74 -11.09 -10.04
N ASP A 157 2.44 -11.84 -10.88
CA ASP A 157 2.63 -11.50 -12.29
C ASP A 157 1.29 -11.53 -13.04
N LEU A 158 0.50 -12.59 -12.92
CA LEU A 158 -0.81 -12.71 -13.55
C LEU A 158 -1.74 -11.55 -13.18
N ARG A 159 -1.70 -11.09 -11.92
CA ARG A 159 -2.45 -9.93 -11.44
C ARG A 159 -1.87 -8.58 -11.91
N ALA A 160 -0.60 -8.53 -12.29
CA ALA A 160 0.04 -7.30 -12.75
C ALA A 160 -0.56 -6.84 -14.09
N ARG A 161 -0.98 -5.58 -14.13
CA ARG A 161 -1.51 -4.94 -15.33
C ARG A 161 -0.43 -4.85 -16.42
N GLN A 162 -0.79 -5.22 -17.64
CA GLN A 162 0.03 -5.00 -18.83
C GLN A 162 -0.13 -3.58 -19.38
N LYS A 163 0.99 -2.99 -19.80
CA LYS A 163 1.00 -1.68 -20.46
C LYS A 163 0.20 -1.74 -21.76
N LEU A 164 -0.65 -0.74 -21.99
CA LEU A 164 -1.33 -0.53 -23.26
C LEU A 164 -0.34 0.03 -24.29
N THR A 165 -0.09 -0.75 -25.35
CA THR A 165 0.92 -0.43 -26.38
C THR A 165 0.50 0.71 -27.29
N GLN A 166 -0.79 1.04 -27.35
CA GLN A 166 -1.33 2.12 -28.18
C GLN A 166 -1.12 3.53 -27.61
N TYR A 167 -0.75 3.67 -26.34
CA TYR A 167 -0.54 4.97 -25.69
C TYR A 167 0.93 5.11 -25.27
N ASN A 168 1.64 6.10 -25.82
CA ASN A 168 3.06 6.31 -25.51
C ASN A 168 3.47 7.79 -25.49
N THR A 169 2.73 8.66 -26.17
CA THR A 169 3.17 10.04 -26.45
C THR A 169 2.42 11.07 -25.60
N LEU A 170 2.98 12.29 -25.49
CA LEU A 170 2.23 13.42 -24.90
C LEU A 170 0.91 13.70 -25.64
N ASP A 171 0.89 13.50 -26.96
CA ASP A 171 -0.32 13.76 -27.75
C ASP A 171 -1.40 12.70 -27.47
N ASP A 172 -1.00 11.47 -27.14
CA ASP A 172 -1.92 10.44 -26.66
C ASP A 172 -2.51 10.83 -25.29
N VAL A 173 -1.68 11.31 -24.37
CA VAL A 173 -2.15 11.84 -23.07
C VAL A 173 -3.17 12.98 -23.27
N VAL A 174 -2.88 13.92 -24.17
CA VAL A 174 -3.79 15.04 -24.46
C VAL A 174 -5.10 14.55 -25.08
N LYS A 175 -5.06 13.56 -25.98
CA LYS A 175 -6.27 12.94 -26.53
C LYS A 175 -7.09 12.26 -25.44
N LEU A 176 -6.45 11.51 -24.54
CA LEU A 176 -7.09 10.86 -23.39
C LEU A 176 -7.76 11.90 -22.50
N LEU A 177 -7.05 12.95 -22.08
CA LEU A 177 -7.62 14.04 -21.28
C LEU A 177 -8.85 14.70 -21.94
N LYS A 178 -8.80 14.89 -23.26
CA LYS A 178 -9.92 15.48 -24.02
C LYS A 178 -11.09 14.51 -24.17
N GLY A 179 -10.84 13.22 -24.36
CA GLY A 179 -11.85 12.17 -24.59
C GLY A 179 -12.51 11.61 -23.34
N SER A 180 -11.79 11.50 -22.23
CA SER A 180 -12.25 10.90 -20.98
C SER A 180 -13.20 11.80 -20.19
N SER A 181 -14.19 11.20 -19.53
CA SER A 181 -15.19 11.89 -18.70
C SER A 181 -15.23 11.40 -17.26
N ASN A 182 -14.62 10.26 -16.96
CA ASN A 182 -14.61 9.62 -15.66
C ASN A 182 -13.17 9.38 -15.19
N ILE A 183 -12.45 10.48 -14.96
CA ILE A 183 -11.04 10.46 -14.62
C ILE A 183 -10.87 10.26 -13.11
N ILE A 184 -10.15 9.21 -12.72
CA ILE A 184 -9.64 9.05 -11.36
C ILE A 184 -8.27 9.71 -11.26
N VAL A 185 -8.07 10.55 -10.25
CA VAL A 185 -6.78 11.16 -9.97
C VAL A 185 -6.29 10.70 -8.59
N LEU A 186 -5.12 10.04 -8.54
CA LEU A 186 -4.44 9.70 -7.30
C LEU A 186 -3.33 10.72 -7.04
N THR A 187 -3.35 11.36 -5.88
CA THR A 187 -2.36 12.39 -5.50
C THR A 187 -1.61 12.01 -4.23
N GLY A 188 -0.33 12.38 -4.17
CA GLY A 188 0.47 12.35 -2.94
C GLY A 188 1.25 13.63 -2.71
N ALA A 189 2.18 13.59 -1.77
CA ALA A 189 2.84 14.78 -1.23
C ALA A 189 3.55 15.64 -2.29
N GLY A 190 3.94 15.04 -3.42
CA GLY A 190 4.61 15.71 -4.54
C GLY A 190 3.85 16.92 -5.06
N ILE A 191 2.51 16.90 -5.05
CA ILE A 191 1.67 18.01 -5.56
C ILE A 191 1.71 19.26 -4.67
N SER A 192 2.11 19.10 -3.41
CA SER A 192 2.21 20.17 -2.41
C SER A 192 3.65 20.67 -2.21
N THR A 193 4.66 20.01 -2.82
CA THR A 193 6.08 20.38 -2.60
C THR A 193 6.45 21.76 -3.12
N SER A 194 5.80 22.26 -4.17
CA SER A 194 6.05 23.61 -4.71
C SER A 194 5.54 24.73 -3.79
N LEU A 195 4.71 24.40 -2.80
CA LEU A 195 4.20 25.31 -1.78
C LEU A 195 5.09 25.38 -0.54
N GLY A 196 6.22 24.67 -0.54
CA GLY A 196 7.14 24.58 0.59
C GLY A 196 6.72 23.58 1.67
N ILE A 197 5.63 22.83 1.46
CA ILE A 197 5.27 21.68 2.30
C ILE A 197 6.23 20.54 1.93
N PRO A 198 7.16 20.15 2.83
CA PRO A 198 8.08 19.05 2.53
C PRO A 198 7.28 17.76 2.39
N ASP A 199 7.70 16.90 1.47
CA ASP A 199 7.21 15.53 1.49
C ASP A 199 7.79 14.76 2.69
N PHE A 200 7.36 13.52 2.88
CA PHE A 200 7.89 12.71 3.97
C PHE A 200 9.30 12.18 3.68
N ARG A 201 9.56 11.78 2.42
CA ARG A 201 10.65 10.86 2.06
C ARG A 201 11.83 11.49 1.31
N SER A 202 11.76 12.74 0.83
CA SER A 202 12.85 13.33 0.06
C SER A 202 14.13 13.46 0.90
N LYS A 203 15.25 13.04 0.32
CA LYS A 203 16.57 13.13 0.96
C LYS A 203 16.94 14.60 1.21
N GLY A 204 17.29 14.93 2.46
CA GLY A 204 17.76 16.25 2.88
C GLY A 204 16.69 17.35 3.03
N SER A 205 15.49 17.18 2.47
CA SER A 205 14.40 18.16 2.57
C SER A 205 13.13 17.62 3.22
N GLY A 206 12.88 16.31 3.14
CA GLY A 206 11.68 15.65 3.63
C GLY A 206 11.62 15.55 5.16
N LEU A 207 10.42 15.30 5.69
CA LEU A 207 10.16 15.26 7.12
C LEU A 207 11.09 14.27 7.84
N TYR A 208 11.25 13.05 7.31
CA TYR A 208 12.02 11.98 7.96
C TYR A 208 13.50 12.32 8.15
N SER A 209 14.11 13.03 7.20
CA SER A 209 15.51 13.48 7.31
C SER A 209 15.75 14.46 8.47
N ARG A 210 14.68 15.10 8.97
CA ARG A 210 14.73 16.06 10.08
C ARG A 210 14.40 15.42 11.43
N LEU A 211 14.09 14.12 11.44
CA LEU A 211 13.75 13.34 12.63
C LEU A 211 14.92 12.49 13.13
N GLU A 212 16.06 12.50 12.41
CA GLU A 212 17.32 11.91 12.84
C GLU A 212 17.76 12.54 14.17
N GLY A 213 17.49 11.84 15.28
CA GLY A 213 17.76 12.31 16.64
C GLY A 213 16.66 12.03 17.67
N LEU A 214 15.48 11.57 17.25
CA LEU A 214 14.39 11.19 18.17
C LEU A 214 14.53 9.77 18.76
N GLY A 215 15.60 9.04 18.43
CA GLY A 215 15.85 7.69 18.96
C GLY A 215 15.03 6.57 18.32
N LEU A 216 14.33 6.86 17.22
CA LEU A 216 13.55 5.88 16.44
C LEU A 216 14.45 5.08 15.49
N SER A 217 14.15 3.80 15.29
CA SER A 217 14.84 2.94 14.32
C SER A 217 14.45 3.29 12.89
N ASP A 218 13.15 3.54 12.64
CA ASP A 218 12.62 4.05 11.39
C ASP A 218 11.82 5.35 11.64
N PRO A 219 12.11 6.47 10.95
CA PRO A 219 11.30 7.68 11.00
C PRO A 219 9.79 7.49 10.72
N GLN A 220 9.38 6.40 10.06
CA GLN A 220 7.98 6.04 9.84
C GLN A 220 7.24 5.69 11.14
N GLU A 221 7.96 5.22 12.18
CA GLU A 221 7.40 4.86 13.50
C GLU A 221 6.68 6.01 14.19
N VAL A 222 6.97 7.27 13.81
CA VAL A 222 6.22 8.44 14.35
C VAL A 222 4.72 8.39 14.02
N PHE A 223 4.36 7.69 12.95
CA PHE A 223 2.98 7.49 12.54
C PHE A 223 2.51 6.06 12.82
N ASP A 224 3.18 5.29 13.67
CA ASP A 224 2.74 3.96 14.07
C ASP A 224 1.77 4.04 15.25
N LEU A 225 0.64 3.31 15.16
CA LEU A 225 -0.41 3.38 16.17
C LEU A 225 0.05 2.85 17.53
N ASP A 226 0.85 1.80 17.56
CA ASP A 226 1.29 1.18 18.80
C ASP A 226 2.37 2.05 19.45
N VAL A 227 3.29 2.60 18.66
CA VAL A 227 4.24 3.62 19.15
C VAL A 227 3.50 4.85 19.71
N PHE A 228 2.42 5.28 19.07
CA PHE A 228 1.60 6.39 19.58
C PHE A 228 0.88 6.06 20.89
N ARG A 229 0.45 4.81 21.08
CA ARG A 229 -0.18 4.36 22.33
C ARG A 229 0.82 4.28 23.47
N GLU A 230 2.05 3.87 23.18
CA GLU A 230 3.15 3.81 24.15
C GLU A 230 3.65 5.20 24.55
N ASP A 231 4.00 6.03 23.55
CA ASP A 231 4.47 7.39 23.79
C ASP A 231 3.93 8.39 22.72
N PRO A 232 2.77 9.02 22.98
CA PRO A 232 2.20 10.00 22.06
C PRO A 232 3.04 11.29 21.97
N THR A 233 3.99 11.51 22.89
CA THR A 233 4.83 12.71 22.86
C THR A 233 5.73 12.76 21.63
N ILE A 234 6.11 11.59 21.08
CA ILE A 234 6.91 11.47 19.87
C ILE A 234 6.20 12.14 18.69
N PHE A 235 4.95 11.74 18.41
CA PHE A 235 4.13 12.37 17.38
C PHE A 235 3.90 13.86 17.68
N TYR A 236 3.52 14.20 18.92
CA TYR A 236 3.22 15.59 19.27
C TYR A 236 4.44 16.51 19.22
N SER A 237 5.66 15.99 19.34
CA SER A 237 6.89 16.76 19.15
C SER A 237 7.06 17.32 17.73
N ILE A 238 6.44 16.66 16.74
CA ILE A 238 6.49 17.05 15.32
C ILE A 238 5.15 17.57 14.80
N ALA A 239 4.06 17.36 15.54
CA ALA A 239 2.69 17.67 15.13
C ALA A 239 2.50 19.13 14.68
N GLY A 240 3.14 20.08 15.34
CA GLY A 240 3.10 21.49 14.94
C GLY A 240 3.70 21.77 13.55
N ARG A 241 4.61 20.92 13.05
CA ARG A 241 5.28 21.07 11.74
C ARG A 241 4.48 20.49 10.58
N ILE A 242 3.62 19.50 10.86
CA ILE A 242 2.76 18.84 9.87
C ILE A 242 1.42 19.53 9.70
N LEU A 243 1.06 20.45 10.61
CA LEU A 243 -0.16 21.23 10.48
C LEU A 243 -0.11 22.06 9.18
N PRO A 244 -1.21 22.10 8.42
CA PRO A 244 -1.28 22.88 7.19
C PRO A 244 -1.22 24.37 7.52
N THR A 245 -0.04 24.97 7.30
CA THR A 245 0.21 26.41 7.52
C THR A 245 0.04 27.24 6.25
N VAL A 246 -0.06 26.58 5.09
CA VAL A 246 -0.11 27.23 3.79
C VAL A 246 -1.56 27.58 3.42
N ASP A 247 -1.75 28.82 3.01
CA ASP A 247 -3.03 29.33 2.52
C ASP A 247 -3.00 29.66 1.02
N ARG A 248 -2.46 28.71 0.25
CA ARG A 248 -2.37 28.76 -1.21
C ARG A 248 -2.39 27.34 -1.75
N ILE A 249 -2.83 27.17 -2.99
CA ILE A 249 -2.87 25.90 -3.72
C ILE A 249 -1.78 25.88 -4.80
N SER A 250 -1.39 24.71 -5.28
CA SER A 250 -0.43 24.61 -6.40
C SER A 250 -1.15 24.60 -7.76
N PRO A 251 -0.45 24.89 -8.87
CA PRO A 251 -0.96 24.67 -10.22
C PRO A 251 -1.56 23.28 -10.42
N THR A 252 -0.97 22.25 -9.81
CA THR A 252 -1.50 20.87 -9.85
C THR A 252 -2.87 20.76 -9.18
N HIS A 253 -3.09 21.39 -8.03
CA HIS A 253 -4.43 21.44 -7.41
C HIS A 253 -5.44 22.15 -8.32
N ALA A 254 -5.04 23.30 -8.90
CA ALA A 254 -5.88 24.05 -9.83
C ALA A 254 -6.20 23.26 -11.12
N PHE A 255 -5.30 22.40 -11.58
CA PHE A 255 -5.54 21.50 -12.70
C PHE A 255 -6.60 20.44 -12.37
N ILE A 256 -6.60 19.90 -11.16
CA ILE A 256 -7.62 18.93 -10.75
C ILE A 256 -8.98 19.60 -10.59
N GLU A 257 -9.03 20.83 -10.06
CA GLU A 257 -10.25 21.66 -10.07
C GLU A 257 -10.73 21.90 -11.50
N LEU A 258 -9.81 22.19 -12.44
CA LEU A 258 -10.15 22.38 -13.84
C LEU A 258 -10.78 21.12 -14.46
N LEU A 259 -10.30 19.92 -14.11
CA LEU A 259 -10.94 18.66 -14.51
C LEU A 259 -12.36 18.55 -13.96
N GLN A 260 -12.57 18.93 -12.70
CA GLN A 260 -13.90 18.98 -12.09
C GLN A 260 -14.83 19.97 -12.80
N ARG A 261 -14.37 21.20 -13.05
CA ARG A 261 -15.13 22.25 -13.73
C ARG A 261 -15.48 21.88 -15.18
N LYS A 262 -14.66 21.04 -15.81
CA LYS A 262 -14.93 20.45 -17.13
C LYS A 262 -15.80 19.19 -17.08
N ASN A 263 -16.28 18.80 -15.89
CA ASN A 263 -17.07 17.59 -15.65
C ASN A 263 -16.36 16.30 -16.11
N LYS A 264 -15.05 16.22 -15.86
CA LYS A 264 -14.19 15.08 -16.20
C LYS A 264 -13.66 14.34 -14.99
N LEU A 265 -13.58 14.99 -13.83
CA LEU A 265 -13.14 14.34 -12.59
C LEU A 265 -14.25 13.41 -12.08
N LEU A 266 -13.96 12.12 -11.97
CA LEU A 266 -14.79 11.15 -11.27
C LEU A 266 -14.56 11.27 -9.77
N THR A 267 -13.32 10.98 -9.34
CA THR A 267 -12.89 11.03 -7.95
C THR A 267 -11.40 11.36 -7.87
N GLN A 268 -11.04 12.23 -6.94
CA GLN A 268 -9.68 12.42 -6.48
C GLN A 268 -9.45 11.61 -5.21
N TYR A 269 -8.51 10.67 -5.26
CA TYR A 269 -7.97 9.99 -4.09
C TYR A 269 -6.68 10.70 -3.69
N THR A 270 -6.61 11.22 -2.46
CA THR A 270 -5.42 11.90 -1.97
C THR A 270 -4.83 11.19 -0.76
N GLN A 271 -3.52 11.00 -0.78
CA GLN A 271 -2.72 10.53 0.36
C GLN A 271 -2.34 11.69 1.30
N ASN A 272 -2.63 12.93 0.89
CA ASN A 272 -2.28 14.12 1.64
C ASN A 272 -3.29 14.36 2.78
N ILE A 273 -2.77 14.92 3.87
CA ILE A 273 -3.53 15.31 5.06
C ILE A 273 -3.63 16.84 5.21
N ASP A 274 -3.13 17.60 4.23
CA ASP A 274 -2.98 19.06 4.27
C ASP A 274 -4.30 19.82 3.95
N ASN A 275 -5.34 19.12 3.49
CA ASN A 275 -6.66 19.66 3.12
C ASN A 275 -6.62 20.70 1.98
N LEU A 276 -5.55 20.77 1.19
CA LEU A 276 -5.44 21.75 0.11
C LEU A 276 -6.41 21.46 -1.05
N GLU A 277 -6.86 20.22 -1.21
CA GLU A 277 -7.87 19.84 -2.20
C GLU A 277 -9.21 20.54 -1.95
N ILE A 278 -9.64 20.63 -0.69
CA ILE A 278 -10.87 21.34 -0.31
C ILE A 278 -10.71 22.84 -0.61
N LYS A 279 -9.55 23.41 -0.28
CA LYS A 279 -9.25 24.82 -0.58
C LYS A 279 -9.22 25.10 -2.09
N ALA A 280 -8.77 24.13 -2.88
CA ALA A 280 -8.79 24.22 -4.33
C ALA A 280 -10.21 24.20 -4.92
N GLY A 281 -11.23 23.88 -4.12
CA GLY A 281 -12.63 23.83 -4.56
C GLY A 281 -13.06 22.46 -5.08
N ILE A 282 -12.32 21.40 -4.78
CA ILE A 282 -12.76 20.03 -5.10
C ILE A 282 -14.00 19.71 -4.25
N ASN A 283 -15.05 19.21 -4.91
CA ASN A 283 -16.29 18.83 -4.24
C ASN A 283 -15.99 17.68 -3.26
N PRO A 284 -16.40 17.76 -1.99
CA PRO A 284 -16.26 16.67 -1.02
C PRO A 284 -16.80 15.31 -1.52
N GLU A 285 -17.83 15.29 -2.36
CA GLU A 285 -18.38 14.05 -2.94
C GLU A 285 -17.44 13.36 -3.96
N LYS A 286 -16.46 14.11 -4.48
CA LYS A 286 -15.44 13.65 -5.42
C LYS A 286 -14.06 13.55 -4.77
N LEU A 287 -13.95 13.73 -3.46
CA LEU A 287 -12.67 13.70 -2.74
C LEU A 287 -12.65 12.57 -1.71
N ILE A 288 -11.65 11.70 -1.81
CA ILE A 288 -11.37 10.67 -0.82
C ILE A 288 -9.99 10.95 -0.21
N GLN A 289 -9.98 11.30 1.07
CA GLN A 289 -8.74 11.49 1.84
C GLN A 289 -8.34 10.14 2.43
N CYS A 290 -7.51 9.40 1.70
CA CYS A 290 -7.17 8.02 2.03
C CYS A 290 -6.55 7.94 3.43
N HIS A 291 -5.60 8.82 3.75
CA HIS A 291 -4.91 8.83 5.04
C HIS A 291 -5.57 9.73 6.08
N GLY A 292 -6.87 10.02 5.92
CA GLY A 292 -7.61 10.88 6.83
C GLY A 292 -7.22 12.35 6.71
N SER A 293 -7.55 13.16 7.73
CA SER A 293 -7.22 14.58 7.74
C SER A 293 -7.25 15.20 9.14
N PHE A 294 -6.75 16.43 9.26
CA PHE A 294 -6.83 17.21 10.51
C PHE A 294 -8.20 17.85 10.77
N ALA A 295 -9.25 17.47 10.03
CA ALA A 295 -10.59 18.06 10.20
C ALA A 295 -11.17 17.80 11.60
N SER A 296 -10.88 16.64 12.17
CA SER A 296 -11.34 16.22 13.50
C SER A 296 -10.27 15.45 14.26
N ALA A 297 -10.50 15.27 15.55
CA ALA A 297 -9.68 14.45 16.42
C ALA A 297 -10.56 13.60 17.33
N SER A 298 -10.14 12.37 17.59
CA SER A 298 -10.87 11.39 18.39
C SER A 298 -10.03 10.94 19.58
N CYS A 299 -10.65 10.76 20.74
CA CYS A 299 -9.99 10.18 21.90
C CYS A 299 -9.69 8.71 21.65
N VAL A 300 -8.44 8.28 21.82
CA VAL A 300 -8.02 6.88 21.61
C VAL A 300 -8.61 5.90 22.63
N GLN A 301 -9.15 6.40 23.74
CA GLN A 301 -9.72 5.58 24.80
C GLN A 301 -11.26 5.49 24.76
N CYS A 302 -11.94 6.62 24.56
CA CYS A 302 -13.41 6.68 24.63
C CYS A 302 -14.11 7.03 23.32
N GLY A 303 -13.36 7.26 22.23
CA GLY A 303 -13.89 7.61 20.92
C GLY A 303 -14.54 8.99 20.83
N HIS A 304 -14.46 9.82 21.89
CA HIS A 304 -15.03 11.16 21.87
C HIS A 304 -14.37 12.01 20.78
N LYS A 305 -15.18 12.51 19.84
CA LYS A 305 -14.75 13.25 18.66
C LYS A 305 -14.92 14.76 18.85
N VAL A 306 -13.92 15.54 18.47
CA VAL A 306 -13.91 17.01 18.49
C VAL A 306 -13.43 17.57 17.15
N PRO A 307 -13.76 18.83 16.81
CA PRO A 307 -13.13 19.51 15.67
C PRO A 307 -11.61 19.62 15.87
N GLY A 308 -10.83 19.41 14.80
CA GLY A 308 -9.37 19.36 14.88
C GLY A 308 -8.74 20.66 15.39
N GLU A 309 -9.35 21.80 15.05
CA GLU A 309 -8.98 23.14 15.53
C GLU A 309 -8.88 23.23 17.06
N THR A 310 -9.61 22.38 17.79
CA THR A 310 -9.59 22.30 19.24
C THR A 310 -8.22 21.86 19.78
N ILE A 311 -7.50 21.01 19.05
CA ILE A 311 -6.20 20.44 19.49
C ILE A 311 -4.99 21.12 18.84
N PHE A 312 -5.19 21.97 17.82
CA PHE A 312 -4.09 22.68 17.14
C PHE A 312 -3.21 23.52 18.07
N PRO A 313 -3.74 24.27 19.06
CA PRO A 313 -2.91 25.05 19.98
C PRO A 313 -1.94 24.18 20.79
N ASP A 314 -2.34 22.96 21.13
CA ASP A 314 -1.52 22.01 21.88
C ASP A 314 -0.49 21.35 20.96
N MET A 315 -0.89 20.96 19.75
CA MET A 315 0.02 20.45 18.70
C MET A 315 1.15 21.43 18.36
N ILE A 316 0.84 22.72 18.22
CA ILE A 316 1.83 23.76 17.93
C ILE A 316 2.86 23.90 19.06
N LYS A 317 2.43 23.70 20.32
CA LYS A 317 3.29 23.77 21.51
C LYS A 317 4.03 22.47 21.79
N GLY A 318 3.75 21.38 21.06
CA GLY A 318 4.25 20.05 21.35
C GLY A 318 3.68 19.44 22.64
N ILE A 319 2.47 19.86 23.03
CA ILE A 319 1.77 19.36 24.22
C ILE A 319 0.78 18.28 23.79
N VAL A 320 0.74 17.16 24.52
CA VAL A 320 -0.22 16.08 24.29
C VAL A 320 -1.63 16.52 24.70
N PRO A 321 -2.59 16.65 23.76
CA PRO A 321 -3.95 17.08 24.06
C PRO A 321 -4.73 15.97 24.77
N LYS A 322 -5.34 16.31 25.92
CA LYS A 322 -6.07 15.35 26.76
C LYS A 322 -7.57 15.39 26.51
N CYS A 323 -8.22 14.23 26.61
CA CYS A 323 -9.66 14.11 26.45
C CYS A 323 -10.40 14.69 27.67
N GLY A 324 -11.18 15.75 27.43
CA GLY A 324 -12.03 16.36 28.45
C GLY A 324 -13.13 15.43 28.99
N THR A 325 -13.54 14.41 28.24
CA THR A 325 -14.56 13.43 28.66
C THR A 325 -13.98 12.40 29.62
N CYS A 326 -12.80 11.83 29.31
CA CYS A 326 -12.10 10.92 30.22
C CYS A 326 -11.76 11.60 31.54
N LEU A 327 -11.23 12.84 31.50
CA LEU A 327 -10.94 13.63 32.70
C LEU A 327 -12.16 13.80 33.62
N LYS A 328 -13.37 13.96 33.06
CA LYS A 328 -14.61 14.07 33.85
C LYS A 328 -15.01 12.73 34.47
N HIS A 329 -14.84 11.62 33.75
CA HIS A 329 -15.13 10.29 34.26
C HIS A 329 -14.19 9.93 35.42
N ASP A 330 -12.91 10.23 35.27
CA ASP A 330 -11.88 10.00 36.29
C ASP A 330 -12.13 10.83 37.56
N ALA A 331 -12.47 12.11 37.39
CA ALA A 331 -12.82 12.99 38.51
C ALA A 331 -14.08 12.51 39.26
N ASN A 332 -15.08 12.00 38.55
CA ASN A 332 -16.29 11.44 39.15
C ASN A 332 -16.03 10.12 39.89
N ASN A 333 -15.17 9.26 39.34
CA ASN A 333 -14.84 7.96 39.96
C ASN A 333 -14.02 8.15 41.25
N CYS A 334 -13.09 9.10 41.26
CA CYS A 334 -12.27 9.45 42.43
C CYS A 334 -13.10 10.08 43.58
N ASN A 335 -14.20 10.77 43.25
CA ASN A 335 -15.11 11.34 44.26
C ASN A 335 -16.01 10.28 44.91
N ASN A 336 -16.42 9.24 44.19
CA ASN A 336 -17.23 8.15 44.75
C ASN A 336 -16.43 7.28 45.74
N ASN A 337 -15.13 7.06 45.50
CA ASN A 337 -14.28 6.28 46.41
C ASN A 337 -13.86 7.01 47.70
N LYS A 338 -14.03 8.34 47.80
CA LYS A 338 -13.75 9.09 49.04
C LYS A 338 -14.88 9.06 50.09
N VAL A 339 -16.05 8.50 49.75
CA VAL A 339 -17.22 8.46 50.67
C VAL A 339 -17.34 7.10 51.41
N GLY A 340 -16.54 6.10 51.05
CA GLY A 340 -16.59 4.76 51.68
C GLY A 340 -15.59 4.55 52.82
N LYS A 341 -16.11 4.31 54.04
CA LYS A 341 -15.45 3.76 55.26
C LYS A 341 -14.75 4.75 56.21
N LYS A 342 -15.55 5.56 56.92
CA LYS A 342 -15.34 5.73 58.38
C LYS A 342 -15.93 4.52 59.11
N ARG A 343 -15.14 3.45 59.29
CA ARG A 343 -15.53 2.35 60.19
C ARG A 343 -15.47 2.86 61.64
N LYS A 344 -16.66 2.97 62.25
CA LYS A 344 -16.91 3.35 63.64
C LYS A 344 -16.27 2.30 64.56
N ARG A 345 -15.15 2.62 65.23
CA ARG A 345 -14.56 1.78 66.29
C ARG A 345 -15.50 1.77 67.50
N GLY A 346 -16.23 0.67 67.71
CA GLY A 346 -16.97 0.38 68.93
C GLY A 346 -16.04 -0.24 70.00
N ARG A 347 -16.16 0.25 71.24
CA ARG A 347 -15.43 -0.18 72.45
C ARG A 347 -16.30 -1.17 73.25
N GLY A 348 -15.66 -2.15 73.91
CA GLY A 348 -16.20 -2.98 75.01
C GLY A 348 -16.03 -4.47 74.73
N SER A 349 -15.10 -5.23 75.35
CA SER A 349 -14.90 -5.63 76.76
C SER A 349 -15.39 -7.07 76.99
N GLY A 350 -14.51 -7.97 77.47
CA GLY A 350 -14.92 -9.24 78.08
C GLY A 350 -14.07 -10.44 77.71
N GLU A 351 -13.29 -10.92 78.68
CA GLU A 351 -12.42 -12.09 78.68
C GLU A 351 -13.21 -13.41 78.69
N GLY A 352 -12.64 -14.52 78.17
CA GLY A 352 -13.08 -15.87 78.56
C GLY A 352 -12.88 -17.03 77.59
N ALA A 353 -11.79 -17.78 77.80
CA ALA A 353 -11.59 -19.24 77.62
C ALA A 353 -11.22 -19.85 76.23
N PRO A 354 -10.37 -20.91 76.22
CA PRO A 354 -9.75 -21.49 75.02
C PRO A 354 -10.36 -22.85 74.61
N GLY A 355 -10.27 -23.22 73.33
CA GLY A 355 -10.71 -24.55 72.90
C GLY A 355 -10.55 -24.87 71.41
N ASP A 356 -9.43 -25.53 71.12
CA ASP A 356 -9.29 -26.69 70.23
C ASP A 356 -9.19 -26.55 68.69
N TYR A 357 -8.26 -27.36 68.19
CA TYR A 357 -7.77 -27.51 66.83
C TYR A 357 -8.83 -28.04 65.86
N ARG A 358 -8.92 -27.44 64.65
CA ARG A 358 -8.94 -28.22 63.39
C ARG A 358 -8.69 -27.39 62.14
N ARG A 359 -7.54 -27.68 61.53
CA ARG A 359 -7.12 -27.42 60.14
C ARG A 359 -8.25 -27.70 59.14
N LYS A 360 -8.60 -26.73 58.27
CA LYS A 360 -9.05 -27.00 56.89
C LYS A 360 -9.06 -25.73 56.02
N ARG A 361 -8.28 -25.84 54.94
CA ARG A 361 -8.44 -25.23 53.61
C ARG A 361 -8.26 -23.71 53.54
N TYR A 362 -7.05 -23.30 53.13
CA TYR A 362 -6.84 -22.03 52.44
C TYR A 362 -7.72 -22.06 51.19
N ASP A 363 -8.71 -21.17 51.17
CA ASP A 363 -9.47 -20.84 49.98
C ASP A 363 -8.93 -19.48 49.52
N GLU A 364 -8.50 -19.45 48.27
CA GLU A 364 -7.92 -18.31 47.58
C GLU A 364 -8.95 -17.18 47.56
N SER A 365 -8.57 -16.01 48.08
CA SER A 365 -9.34 -14.80 47.81
C SER A 365 -8.48 -13.57 47.95
N SER A 366 -8.35 -12.90 46.81
CA SER A 366 -7.96 -11.50 46.67
C SER A 366 -6.47 -11.25 46.90
N ASP A 367 -5.66 -11.61 45.90
CA ASP A 367 -4.48 -10.79 45.62
C ASP A 367 -4.99 -9.40 45.19
N ASP A 368 -4.96 -8.51 46.18
CA ASP A 368 -5.03 -7.07 46.02
C ASP A 368 -3.83 -6.60 45.18
N GLU A 369 -3.92 -6.74 43.86
CA GLU A 369 -3.16 -5.89 42.94
C GLU A 369 -3.92 -4.58 42.75
N CYS A 370 -3.97 -3.75 43.79
CA CYS A 370 -4.15 -2.31 43.57
C CYS A 370 -2.83 -1.74 43.06
N GLY A 371 -2.52 -2.02 41.79
CA GLY A 371 -1.65 -1.16 41.03
C GLY A 371 -2.18 0.27 41.12
N ASP A 372 -1.29 1.21 41.40
CA ASP A 372 -1.58 2.64 41.43
C ASP A 372 -2.00 3.14 40.03
N ASP A 373 -3.19 2.77 39.56
CA ASP A 373 -3.79 3.29 38.33
C ASP A 373 -4.26 4.72 38.56
N ILE A 374 -3.29 5.64 38.55
CA ILE A 374 -3.56 7.06 38.36
C ILE A 374 -4.37 7.17 37.06
N PRO A 375 -5.60 7.73 37.09
CA PRO A 375 -6.41 7.79 35.89
C PRO A 375 -5.69 8.59 34.80
N GLN A 376 -5.20 7.88 33.77
CA GLN A 376 -4.61 8.52 32.62
C GLN A 376 -5.74 8.96 31.72
N ALA A 377 -6.01 10.26 31.71
CA ALA A 377 -6.94 10.85 30.76
C ALA A 377 -6.54 10.44 29.33
N GLY A 378 -7.47 9.81 28.62
CA GLY A 378 -7.26 9.43 27.22
C GLY A 378 -6.73 10.57 26.37
N VAL A 379 -5.89 10.24 25.40
CA VAL A 379 -5.23 11.20 24.52
C VAL A 379 -6.13 11.47 23.31
N MET A 380 -6.25 12.73 22.91
CA MET A 380 -6.89 13.07 21.63
C MET A 380 -5.88 12.78 20.52
N LYS A 381 -6.29 12.08 19.46
CA LYS A 381 -5.49 11.82 18.26
C LYS A 381 -6.19 12.47 17.06
N PRO A 382 -5.50 13.23 16.19
CA PRO A 382 -6.10 13.70 14.94
C PRO A 382 -6.56 12.51 14.09
N ASP A 383 -7.67 12.66 13.37
CA ASP A 383 -8.27 11.61 12.53
C ASP A 383 -7.48 11.42 11.20
N ILE A 384 -6.15 11.38 11.31
CA ILE A 384 -5.23 10.90 10.27
C ILE A 384 -4.95 9.41 10.54
N ILE A 385 -4.74 8.66 9.47
CA ILE A 385 -4.49 7.22 9.52
C ILE A 385 -3.03 6.97 9.85
N PHE A 386 -2.80 6.23 10.93
CA PHE A 386 -1.48 5.74 11.35
C PHE A 386 -1.21 4.36 10.72
N PHE A 387 0.06 3.96 10.63
CA PHE A 387 0.41 2.58 10.31
C PHE A 387 -0.21 1.64 11.36
N GLY A 388 -0.79 0.53 10.87
CA GLY A 388 -1.59 -0.38 11.68
C GLY A 388 -3.08 -0.01 11.79
N GLU A 389 -3.50 1.20 11.40
CA GLU A 389 -4.91 1.55 11.32
C GLU A 389 -5.53 1.18 9.97
N GLN A 390 -6.80 0.78 9.98
CA GLN A 390 -7.56 0.57 8.76
C GLN A 390 -7.87 1.91 8.08
N LEU A 391 -7.78 1.93 6.75
CA LEU A 391 -8.26 3.06 5.96
C LEU A 391 -9.76 3.33 6.21
N PRO A 392 -10.24 4.56 5.94
CA PRO A 392 -11.67 4.84 6.00
C PRO A 392 -12.46 3.87 5.13
N ALA A 393 -13.55 3.30 5.65
CA ALA A 393 -14.41 2.36 4.91
C ALA A 393 -14.95 2.96 3.60
N THR A 394 -15.05 4.29 3.52
CA THR A 394 -15.43 5.02 2.31
C THR A 394 -14.44 4.82 1.16
N PHE A 395 -13.16 4.55 1.43
CA PHE A 395 -12.14 4.31 0.42
C PHE A 395 -12.46 3.06 -0.42
N ASN A 396 -12.54 1.89 0.24
CA ASN A 396 -12.79 0.61 -0.43
C ASN A 396 -14.18 0.59 -1.08
N LYS A 397 -15.21 1.03 -0.34
CA LYS A 397 -16.58 1.10 -0.84
C LYS A 397 -16.68 1.96 -2.11
N ARG A 398 -16.07 3.15 -2.11
CA ARG A 398 -16.11 4.05 -3.26
C ARG A 398 -15.34 3.47 -4.46
N LEU A 399 -14.16 2.91 -4.20
CA LEU A 399 -13.29 2.40 -5.25
C LEU A 399 -13.89 1.15 -5.92
N VAL A 400 -14.23 0.14 -5.13
CA VAL A 400 -14.64 -1.17 -5.64
C VAL A 400 -16.07 -1.15 -6.17
N ASP A 401 -17.00 -0.54 -5.43
CA ASP A 401 -18.45 -0.64 -5.73
C ASP A 401 -18.92 0.38 -6.77
N HIS A 402 -18.14 1.45 -7.01
CA HIS A 402 -18.57 2.57 -7.86
C HIS A 402 -17.50 2.97 -8.89
N ASP A 403 -16.33 3.43 -8.44
CA ASP A 403 -15.38 4.08 -9.34
C ASP A 403 -14.72 3.12 -10.32
N ARG A 404 -14.45 1.88 -9.92
CA ARG A 404 -13.88 0.82 -10.76
C ARG A 404 -14.68 0.59 -12.04
N ALA A 405 -16.01 0.64 -11.98
CA ALA A 405 -16.88 0.37 -13.11
C ALA A 405 -17.02 1.56 -14.08
N LEU A 406 -16.78 2.77 -13.60
CA LEU A 406 -17.00 4.01 -14.36
C LEU A 406 -15.71 4.59 -14.94
N CYS A 407 -14.57 4.32 -14.30
CA CYS A 407 -13.28 4.91 -14.65
C CYS A 407 -12.90 4.65 -16.11
N ASP A 408 -12.57 5.72 -16.85
CA ASP A 408 -12.11 5.65 -18.23
C ASP A 408 -10.69 6.21 -18.43
N LEU A 409 -10.08 6.75 -17.37
CA LEU A 409 -8.68 7.20 -17.32
C LEU A 409 -8.21 7.31 -15.88
N PHE A 410 -7.02 6.79 -15.58
CA PHE A 410 -6.36 6.94 -14.29
C PHE A 410 -5.10 7.81 -14.41
N ILE A 411 -4.97 8.80 -13.53
CA ILE A 411 -3.80 9.68 -13.48
C ILE A 411 -3.23 9.66 -12.07
N CYS A 412 -1.97 9.25 -11.94
CA CYS A 412 -1.23 9.26 -10.68
C CYS A 412 -0.26 10.43 -10.68
N ILE A 413 -0.34 11.31 -9.68
CA ILE A 413 0.43 12.57 -9.61
C ILE A 413 1.14 12.71 -8.26
N GLY A 414 2.47 12.86 -8.29
CA GLY A 414 3.24 13.27 -7.12
C GLY A 414 3.28 12.25 -5.98
N THR A 415 3.23 10.95 -6.28
CA THR A 415 3.39 9.89 -5.29
C THR A 415 4.38 8.82 -5.75
N SER A 416 5.05 8.19 -4.77
CA SER A 416 5.95 7.06 -4.99
C SER A 416 5.25 5.70 -4.94
N LEU A 417 3.95 5.66 -4.61
CA LEU A 417 3.14 4.43 -4.54
C LEU A 417 3.76 3.33 -3.66
N LYS A 418 4.40 3.72 -2.56
CA LYS A 418 5.05 2.79 -1.61
C LYS A 418 4.15 2.34 -0.46
N VAL A 419 2.98 2.96 -0.29
CA VAL A 419 2.12 2.75 0.88
C VAL A 419 0.82 2.09 0.43
N ALA A 420 0.67 0.83 0.82
CA ALA A 420 -0.56 0.07 0.67
C ALA A 420 -1.63 0.57 1.66
N PRO A 421 -2.92 0.34 1.36
CA PRO A 421 -3.45 -0.26 0.13
C PRO A 421 -3.72 0.79 -0.97
N VAL A 422 -3.36 2.06 -0.77
CA VAL A 422 -3.56 3.11 -1.80
C VAL A 422 -2.75 2.85 -3.08
N SER A 423 -1.57 2.23 -2.96
CA SER A 423 -0.78 1.79 -4.12
C SER A 423 -1.47 0.71 -4.95
N GLU A 424 -2.43 -0.04 -4.38
CA GLU A 424 -3.08 -1.19 -5.03
C GLU A 424 -4.22 -0.78 -5.96
N ILE A 425 -4.69 0.48 -5.90
CA ILE A 425 -5.71 1.03 -6.82
C ILE A 425 -5.40 0.66 -8.28
N ILE A 426 -4.11 0.67 -8.64
CA ILE A 426 -3.62 0.40 -9.99
C ILE A 426 -3.93 -1.02 -10.46
N GLY A 427 -3.87 -2.01 -9.55
CA GLY A 427 -4.23 -3.40 -9.84
C GLY A 427 -5.74 -3.68 -9.75
N ILE A 428 -6.48 -2.85 -9.02
CA ILE A 428 -7.94 -2.99 -8.86
C ILE A 428 -8.69 -2.50 -10.11
N LEU A 429 -8.17 -1.46 -10.78
CA LEU A 429 -8.80 -0.89 -11.97
C LEU A 429 -8.76 -1.85 -13.17
N PRO A 430 -9.78 -1.81 -14.06
CA PRO A 430 -9.81 -2.70 -15.23
C PRO A 430 -8.57 -2.51 -16.14
N PRO A 431 -8.02 -3.60 -16.72
CA PRO A 431 -6.75 -3.55 -17.46
C PRO A 431 -6.80 -2.68 -18.72
N HIS A 432 -7.99 -2.46 -19.29
CA HIS A 432 -8.19 -1.62 -20.47
C HIS A 432 -8.19 -0.12 -20.17
N VAL A 433 -8.28 0.29 -18.89
CA VAL A 433 -8.26 1.70 -18.50
C VAL A 433 -6.84 2.24 -18.66
N PRO A 434 -6.63 3.32 -19.44
CA PRO A 434 -5.31 3.93 -19.60
C PRO A 434 -4.80 4.52 -18.28
N GLN A 435 -3.50 4.38 -18.03
CA GLN A 435 -2.86 4.83 -16.79
C GLN A 435 -1.67 5.77 -17.08
N ILE A 436 -1.70 6.97 -16.52
CA ILE A 436 -0.69 8.01 -16.69
C ILE A 436 0.00 8.29 -15.35
N TYR A 437 1.32 8.41 -15.36
CA TYR A 437 2.12 8.76 -14.19
C TYR A 437 2.79 10.12 -14.36
N ILE A 438 2.71 10.97 -13.35
CA ILE A 438 3.32 12.30 -13.30
C ILE A 438 4.07 12.44 -11.98
N SER A 439 5.39 12.52 -12.02
CA SER A 439 6.20 12.65 -10.80
C SER A 439 7.61 13.13 -11.09
N LYS A 440 8.37 13.54 -10.08
CA LYS A 440 9.77 13.95 -10.25
C LYS A 440 10.70 12.78 -10.54
N THR A 441 10.33 11.57 -10.12
CA THR A 441 11.13 10.35 -10.26
C THR A 441 10.25 9.22 -10.80
N PRO A 442 10.78 8.34 -11.66
CA PRO A 442 10.03 7.17 -12.13
C PRO A 442 9.77 6.18 -10.99
N VAL A 443 8.77 5.32 -11.18
CA VAL A 443 8.51 4.14 -10.34
C VAL A 443 8.88 2.88 -11.10
N THR A 444 9.43 1.89 -10.40
CA THR A 444 9.95 0.66 -11.02
C THR A 444 9.05 -0.55 -10.79
N HIS A 445 8.25 -0.51 -9.73
CA HIS A 445 7.37 -1.61 -9.29
C HIS A 445 5.99 -1.61 -9.97
N VAL A 446 5.69 -0.60 -10.78
CA VAL A 446 4.41 -0.46 -11.47
C VAL A 446 4.61 0.00 -12.91
N SER A 447 3.88 -0.61 -13.85
CA SER A 447 3.93 -0.26 -15.27
C SER A 447 2.80 0.69 -15.65
N PHE A 448 3.15 1.91 -16.05
CA PHE A 448 2.23 2.91 -16.60
C PHE A 448 2.28 2.97 -18.12
N ASP A 449 1.21 3.45 -18.75
CA ASP A 449 1.15 3.59 -20.21
C ASP A 449 1.99 4.77 -20.69
N VAL A 450 1.98 5.87 -19.93
CA VAL A 450 2.82 7.04 -20.18
C VAL A 450 3.35 7.58 -18.86
N GLU A 451 4.65 7.83 -18.80
CA GLU A 451 5.34 8.40 -17.65
C GLU A 451 5.85 9.81 -17.99
N LEU A 452 5.43 10.81 -17.23
CA LEU A 452 5.82 12.22 -17.38
C LEU A 452 6.67 12.62 -16.17
N ILE A 453 7.99 12.64 -16.36
CA ILE A 453 8.95 12.80 -15.28
C ILE A 453 9.42 14.26 -15.19
N GLY A 454 9.09 14.93 -14.09
CA GLY A 454 9.49 16.30 -13.81
C GLY A 454 8.64 16.96 -12.73
N SER A 455 8.70 18.29 -12.63
CA SER A 455 7.81 19.05 -11.76
C SER A 455 6.35 18.84 -12.15
N CYS A 456 5.51 18.42 -11.20
CA CYS A 456 4.08 18.18 -11.46
C CYS A 456 3.41 19.43 -12.03
N ASP A 457 3.76 20.61 -11.51
CA ASP A 457 3.21 21.90 -11.94
C ASP A 457 3.56 22.23 -13.40
N ASP A 458 4.80 21.97 -13.82
CA ASP A 458 5.25 22.19 -15.20
C ASP A 458 4.55 21.24 -16.17
N VAL A 459 4.40 19.97 -15.76
CA VAL A 459 3.71 18.95 -16.56
C VAL A 459 2.24 19.32 -16.76
N VAL A 460 1.49 19.62 -15.70
CA VAL A 460 0.06 19.95 -15.83
C VAL A 460 -0.17 21.26 -16.60
N ALA A 461 0.75 22.23 -16.47
CA ALA A 461 0.72 23.47 -17.25
C ALA A 461 0.89 23.18 -18.75
N GLU A 462 1.88 22.36 -19.14
CA GLU A 462 2.10 21.98 -20.53
C GLU A 462 0.96 21.11 -21.09
N LEU A 463 0.43 20.18 -20.30
CA LEU A 463 -0.73 19.36 -20.71
C LEU A 463 -1.96 20.24 -20.94
N SER A 464 -2.21 21.21 -20.06
CA SER A 464 -3.30 22.19 -20.22
C SER A 464 -3.11 23.02 -21.48
N ARG A 465 -1.88 23.48 -21.76
CA ARG A 465 -1.54 24.22 -22.98
C ARG A 465 -1.84 23.42 -24.24
N ARG A 466 -1.37 22.17 -24.31
CA ARG A 466 -1.59 21.28 -25.46
C ARG A 466 -3.06 20.87 -25.62
N ALA A 467 -3.79 20.76 -24.52
CA ALA A 467 -5.22 20.50 -24.55
C ALA A 467 -6.07 21.72 -24.95
N GLU A 468 -5.43 22.90 -25.11
CA GLU A 468 -6.08 24.20 -25.31
C GLU A 468 -7.01 24.57 -24.14
N TRP A 469 -6.58 24.23 -22.92
CA TRP A 469 -7.30 24.54 -21.68
C TRP A 469 -6.66 25.71 -20.97
N GLU A 470 -7.50 26.62 -20.48
CA GLU A 470 -7.07 27.78 -19.71
C GLU A 470 -6.88 27.40 -18.23
N LEU A 471 -5.63 27.12 -17.84
CA LEU A 471 -5.20 26.94 -16.45
C LEU A 471 -4.62 28.25 -15.91
N LYS A 472 -5.46 29.05 -15.23
CA LYS A 472 -5.05 30.31 -14.60
C LYS A 472 -4.51 30.03 -13.19
N HIS A 473 -3.23 30.31 -12.97
CA HIS A 473 -2.61 30.23 -11.65
C HIS A 473 -1.45 31.22 -11.56
N ASP A 474 -1.26 31.83 -10.39
CA ASP A 474 -0.24 32.87 -10.16
C ASP A 474 1.21 32.32 -10.13
N MET A 475 1.37 31.01 -9.95
CA MET A 475 2.66 30.30 -10.09
C MET A 475 3.00 29.93 -11.54
N ILE A 476 2.08 30.13 -12.50
CA ILE A 476 2.31 29.86 -13.92
C ILE A 476 2.66 31.19 -14.61
N PRO A 477 3.83 31.35 -15.25
CA PRO A 477 4.21 32.59 -15.93
C PRO A 477 3.20 33.02 -17.00
N GLU A 478 2.93 34.34 -17.08
CA GLU A 478 2.09 34.92 -18.14
C GLU A 478 2.81 34.79 -19.50
N GLY A 479 2.39 33.81 -20.29
CA GLY A 479 3.08 33.39 -21.52
C GLY A 479 3.96 32.17 -21.25
N GLN A 480 3.33 30.99 -21.17
CA GLN A 480 4.00 29.70 -20.96
C GLN A 480 5.19 29.53 -21.91
N GLU A 481 6.41 29.75 -21.40
CA GLU A 481 7.61 29.31 -22.08
C GLU A 481 7.53 27.79 -22.24
N LYS A 482 7.85 27.29 -23.43
CA LYS A 482 7.82 25.86 -23.68
C LYS A 482 8.86 25.19 -22.78
N VAL A 483 8.40 24.35 -21.88
CA VAL A 483 9.27 23.45 -21.11
C VAL A 483 10.02 22.56 -22.09
N LYS A 484 11.32 22.36 -21.86
CA LYS A 484 12.12 21.39 -22.63
C LYS A 484 11.59 19.99 -22.29
N ILE A 485 11.16 19.27 -23.31
CA ILE A 485 10.58 17.92 -23.18
C ILE A 485 11.37 17.00 -24.10
N ARG A 486 11.86 15.89 -23.57
CA ARG A 486 12.57 14.85 -24.33
C ARG A 486 12.07 13.47 -23.94
N LEU A 487 12.08 12.55 -24.90
CA LEU A 487 11.87 11.13 -24.62
C LEU A 487 13.15 10.57 -23.98
N GLU A 488 13.03 9.77 -22.93
CA GLU A 488 14.17 9.09 -22.32
C GLU A 488 14.76 8.04 -23.28
N GLU A 489 16.08 7.96 -23.35
CA GLU A 489 16.76 6.94 -24.16
C GLU A 489 16.40 5.53 -23.67
N GLY A 490 16.00 4.66 -24.61
CA GLY A 490 15.60 3.28 -24.28
C GLY A 490 14.16 3.13 -23.77
N SER A 491 13.40 4.22 -23.60
CA SER A 491 11.98 4.16 -23.25
C SER A 491 11.09 4.61 -24.40
N ALA A 492 10.00 3.87 -24.64
CA ALA A 492 9.00 4.25 -25.64
C ALA A 492 7.98 5.28 -25.11
N SER A 493 7.83 5.40 -23.78
CA SER A 493 6.72 6.11 -23.15
C SER A 493 7.09 6.98 -21.95
N ARG A 494 8.38 7.13 -21.65
CA ARG A 494 8.87 7.99 -20.57
C ARG A 494 9.40 9.32 -21.11
N TRP A 495 8.78 10.41 -20.69
CA TRP A 495 9.09 11.76 -21.12
C TRP A 495 9.62 12.59 -19.97
N ILE A 496 10.79 13.20 -20.15
CA ILE A 496 11.47 14.02 -19.15
C ILE A 496 11.17 15.50 -19.41
N PHE A 497 10.71 16.21 -18.38
CA PHE A 497 10.42 17.64 -18.36
C PHE A 497 11.51 18.37 -17.57
N GLY A 498 12.19 19.33 -18.20
CA GLY A 498 13.21 20.17 -17.55
C GLY A 498 14.48 20.36 -18.37
N GLU A 499 15.45 21.11 -17.82
CA GLU A 499 16.75 21.34 -18.45
C GLU A 499 17.62 20.07 -18.40
N GLY A 500 18.26 19.77 -19.54
CA GLY A 500 19.03 18.54 -19.73
C GLY A 500 20.17 18.34 -18.72
N GLU A 501 20.48 17.07 -18.50
CA GLU A 501 21.74 16.53 -17.97
C GLU A 501 22.57 17.45 -17.06
N LYS A 502 22.54 17.16 -15.75
CA LYS A 502 23.79 17.27 -15.00
C LYS A 502 24.71 16.18 -15.55
N GLY A 503 25.48 16.53 -16.57
CA GLY A 503 26.62 15.75 -17.02
C GLY A 503 27.53 15.49 -15.82
N GLU A 504 27.94 14.23 -15.72
CA GLU A 504 29.09 13.84 -14.91
C GLU A 504 30.31 14.68 -15.31
N GLY A 505 31.04 15.16 -14.29
CA GLY A 505 32.41 15.60 -14.43
C GLY A 505 32.61 17.09 -14.66
N GLU A 506 32.90 17.82 -13.59
CA GLU A 506 34.16 18.55 -13.49
C GLU A 506 34.65 18.35 -12.05
N GLY A 507 35.68 17.51 -11.91
CA GLY A 507 36.45 17.39 -10.69
C GLY A 507 37.45 18.53 -10.59
N GLU A 508 37.57 19.07 -9.38
CA GLU A 508 38.83 19.53 -8.80
C GLU A 508 38.88 19.11 -7.33
#